data_AF-A0A369LL50-F1
#
_entry.id   AF-A0A369LL50-F1
#
_cell.length_a   1.000
_cell.length_b   1.000
_cell.length_c   1.000
_cell.angle_alpha   90.00
_cell.angle_beta   90.00
_cell.angle_gamma   90.00
#
_symmetry.space_group_name_H-M   'P 1'
#
loop_
_entity.id
_entity.type
_entity.pdbx_description
1 polymer ?
#
loop_
_entity_poly.entity_id
_entity_poly.type
_entity_poly.pdbx_seq_one_letter_code
_entity_poly.pdbx_strand_id
1 'polypeptide(L)'
;MKKLKASLDQLKAVLEEKNPGGAEALRYAEVNDLWKNAVGAVFGGDSAALVLDHTNSVYVMSGEQGGNLRRFDRPRSETQGVVAGKVLAVYCDDSMVRSELDNRQELLKMKFKEQGEDVEALKILPSTRDMKNRHPFRDEAARTGTSDRSFVRPTRTSRALTEDELAAVHKRAAQVEDPAVRRALYRAMLAEAAHREEGKGSEDAF
;
A
#
# COMPACT_ATOMS: atom_id res chain seq x y z
N MET A 1 4.99 -4.56 27.20
CA MET A 1 4.52 -4.82 25.81
C MET A 1 2.99 -4.83 25.64
N LYS A 2 2.17 -5.34 26.57
CA LYS A 2 0.68 -5.35 26.43
C LYS A 2 0.05 -3.97 26.22
N LYS A 3 0.55 -2.92 26.87
CA LYS A 3 0.06 -1.54 26.71
C LYS A 3 0.29 -0.98 25.30
N LEU A 4 1.46 -1.25 24.70
CA LEU A 4 1.80 -0.82 23.34
C LEU A 4 0.87 -1.46 22.30
N LYS A 5 0.61 -2.76 22.42
CA LYS A 5 -0.33 -3.47 21.54
C LYS A 5 -1.73 -2.89 21.65
N ALA A 6 -2.24 -2.67 22.86
CA ALA A 6 -3.56 -2.08 23.07
C ALA A 6 -3.66 -0.65 22.51
N SER A 7 -2.63 0.17 22.66
CA SER A 7 -2.59 1.52 22.07
C SER A 7 -2.54 1.50 20.54
N LEU A 8 -1.84 0.53 19.94
CA LEU A 8 -1.82 0.32 18.49
C LEU A 8 -3.19 -0.11 17.97
N ASP A 9 -3.84 -1.06 18.66
CA ASP A 9 -5.16 -1.56 18.31
C ASP A 9 -6.21 -0.42 18.39
N GLN A 10 -6.11 0.44 19.41
CA GLN A 10 -6.96 1.61 19.55
C GLN A 10 -6.71 2.66 18.45
N LEU A 11 -5.44 2.88 18.06
CA LEU A 11 -5.09 3.77 16.95
C LEU A 11 -5.64 3.25 15.62
N LYS A 12 -5.57 1.94 15.37
CA LYS A 12 -6.15 1.30 14.19
C LYS A 12 -7.65 1.53 14.11
N ALA A 13 -8.38 1.30 15.21
CA ALA A 13 -9.82 1.50 15.24
C ALA A 13 -10.20 2.96 14.92
N VAL A 14 -9.48 3.93 15.47
CA VAL A 14 -9.69 5.36 15.17
C VAL A 14 -9.37 5.69 13.71
N LEU A 15 -8.35 5.06 13.14
CA LEU A 15 -7.99 5.25 11.73
C LEU A 15 -9.00 4.60 10.80
N GLU A 16 -9.52 3.41 11.10
CA GLU A 16 -10.57 2.77 10.31
C GLU A 16 -11.82 3.66 10.24
N GLU A 17 -12.19 4.28 11.35
CA GLU A 17 -13.35 5.19 11.44
C GLU A 17 -13.12 6.52 10.70
N LYS A 18 -11.95 7.15 10.88
CA LYS A 18 -11.71 8.54 10.44
C LYS A 18 -10.93 8.66 9.13
N ASN A 19 -10.17 7.64 8.75
CA ASN A 19 -9.36 7.61 7.54
C ASN A 19 -9.11 6.15 7.11
N PRO A 20 -10.09 5.49 6.45
CA PRO A 20 -9.98 4.07 6.11
C PRO A 20 -8.74 3.76 5.27
N GLY A 21 -8.32 4.67 4.38
CA GLY A 21 -7.07 4.50 3.62
C GLY A 21 -5.80 4.52 4.48
N GLY A 22 -5.82 5.18 5.64
CA GLY A 22 -4.72 5.15 6.61
C GLY A 22 -4.64 3.82 7.36
N ALA A 23 -5.78 3.24 7.73
CA ALA A 23 -5.82 1.92 8.36
C ALA A 23 -5.34 0.81 7.40
N GLU A 24 -5.76 0.86 6.14
CA GLU A 24 -5.28 -0.06 5.10
C GLU A 24 -3.77 0.06 4.89
N ALA A 25 -3.23 1.29 4.85
CA ALA A 25 -1.80 1.53 4.70
C ALA A 25 -0.98 0.98 5.89
N LEU A 26 -1.47 1.15 7.12
CA LEU A 26 -0.84 0.57 8.31
C LEU A 26 -0.86 -0.96 8.25
N ARG A 27 -2.02 -1.55 7.93
CA ARG A 27 -2.10 -3.01 7.80
C ARG A 27 -1.16 -3.53 6.72
N TYR A 28 -1.06 -2.83 5.59
CA TYR A 28 -0.13 -3.17 4.52
C TYR A 28 1.33 -3.14 4.99
N ALA A 29 1.72 -2.10 5.73
CA ALA A 29 3.07 -2.00 6.29
C ALA A 29 3.37 -3.14 7.28
N GLU A 30 2.45 -3.46 8.18
CA GLU A 30 2.60 -4.58 9.13
C GLU A 30 2.75 -5.93 8.43
N VAL A 31 1.93 -6.19 7.40
CA VAL A 31 2.02 -7.42 6.62
C VAL A 31 3.35 -7.50 5.89
N ASN A 32 3.86 -6.38 5.37
CA ASN A 32 5.18 -6.33 4.74
C ASN A 32 6.30 -6.65 5.73
N ASP A 33 6.24 -6.14 6.97
CA ASP A 33 7.23 -6.47 8.00
C ASP A 33 7.20 -7.96 8.37
N LEU A 34 6.00 -8.51 8.57
CA LEU A 34 5.80 -9.94 8.83
C LEU A 34 6.37 -10.81 7.69
N TRP A 35 6.12 -10.40 6.45
CA TRP A 35 6.63 -11.07 5.25
C TRP A 35 8.16 -11.02 5.19
N LYS A 36 8.76 -9.85 5.40
CA LYS A 36 10.21 -9.67 5.38
C LYS A 36 10.90 -10.56 6.41
N ASN A 37 10.35 -10.62 7.64
CA ASN A 37 10.87 -11.48 8.70
C ASN A 37 10.72 -12.96 8.35
N ALA A 38 9.55 -13.37 7.83
CA ALA A 38 9.31 -14.77 7.45
C ALA A 38 10.24 -15.22 6.32
N VAL A 39 10.39 -14.41 5.27
CA VAL A 39 11.29 -14.69 4.15
C VAL A 39 12.75 -14.76 4.63
N GLY A 40 13.19 -13.80 5.46
CA GLY A 40 14.52 -13.81 6.04
C GLY A 40 14.80 -15.09 6.84
N ALA A 41 13.83 -15.56 7.63
CA ALA A 41 13.95 -16.77 8.43
C ALA A 41 13.92 -18.07 7.62
N VAL A 42 13.17 -18.11 6.50
CA VAL A 42 12.97 -19.33 5.69
C VAL A 42 14.06 -19.51 4.63
N PHE A 43 14.50 -18.42 4.00
CA PHE A 43 15.42 -18.48 2.86
C PHE A 43 16.86 -18.12 3.24
N GLY A 44 17.05 -17.17 4.16
CA GLY A 44 18.36 -16.66 4.55
C GLY A 44 19.14 -15.95 3.43
N GLY A 45 20.14 -15.16 3.83
CA GLY A 45 21.15 -14.57 2.94
C GLY A 45 20.63 -13.97 1.63
N ASP A 46 21.31 -14.29 0.53
CA ASP A 46 21.02 -13.77 -0.81
C ASP A 46 19.69 -14.28 -1.38
N SER A 47 19.26 -15.49 -0.99
CA SER A 47 17.97 -16.05 -1.43
C SER A 47 16.79 -15.27 -0.86
N ALA A 48 16.89 -14.81 0.38
CA ALA A 48 15.88 -13.93 0.97
C ALA A 48 15.79 -12.59 0.23
N ALA A 49 16.94 -11.98 -0.12
CA ALA A 49 16.98 -10.74 -0.89
C ALA A 49 16.31 -10.90 -2.27
N LEU A 50 16.63 -11.97 -2.99
CA LEU A 50 16.04 -12.26 -4.29
C LEU A 50 14.50 -12.42 -4.20
N VAL A 51 14.01 -13.17 -3.19
CA VAL A 51 12.57 -13.35 -2.98
C VAL A 51 11.88 -12.01 -2.70
N LEU A 52 12.48 -11.15 -1.88
CA LEU A 52 11.94 -9.84 -1.55
C LEU A 52 11.93 -8.89 -2.75
N ASP A 53 12.99 -8.89 -3.55
CA ASP A 53 13.11 -8.05 -4.75
C ASP A 53 12.05 -8.35 -5.81
N HIS A 54 11.59 -9.60 -5.86
CA HIS A 54 10.55 -10.08 -6.77
C HIS A 54 9.16 -10.18 -6.12
N THR A 55 9.03 -9.85 -4.83
CA THR A 55 7.71 -9.75 -4.20
C THR A 55 7.12 -8.38 -4.49
N ASN A 56 6.01 -8.32 -5.23
CA ASN A 56 5.39 -7.06 -5.62
C ASN A 56 4.35 -6.55 -4.61
N SER A 57 3.61 -7.46 -3.98
CA SER A 57 2.66 -7.11 -2.91
C SER A 57 2.28 -8.33 -2.09
N VAL A 58 1.94 -8.08 -0.83
CA VAL A 58 1.51 -9.10 0.12
C VAL A 58 0.26 -8.60 0.84
N TYR A 59 -0.75 -9.45 0.94
CA TYR A 59 -2.00 -9.15 1.61
C TYR A 59 -2.43 -10.32 2.49
N VAL A 60 -3.03 -10.00 3.64
CA VAL A 60 -3.77 -10.98 4.43
C VAL A 60 -5.25 -10.68 4.26
N MET A 61 -5.98 -11.63 3.68
CA MET A 61 -7.40 -11.49 3.35
C MET A 61 -8.24 -12.47 4.18
N SER A 62 -9.54 -12.21 4.27
CA SER A 62 -10.46 -13.22 4.79
C SER A 62 -10.47 -14.45 3.89
N GLY A 63 -10.90 -15.60 4.44
CA GLY A 63 -11.02 -16.84 3.69
C GLY A 63 -11.97 -16.77 2.49
N GLU A 64 -13.04 -15.99 2.62
CA GLU A 64 -13.97 -15.70 1.53
C GLU A 64 -13.29 -14.88 0.41
N GLN A 65 -12.61 -13.79 0.76
CA GLN A 65 -11.94 -12.93 -0.21
C GLN A 65 -10.76 -13.65 -0.88
N GLY A 66 -9.90 -14.26 -0.07
CA GLY A 66 -8.71 -14.97 -0.53
C GLY A 66 -9.03 -16.27 -1.25
N GLY A 67 -10.08 -16.97 -0.84
CA GLY A 67 -10.59 -18.18 -1.49
C GLY A 67 -10.94 -17.96 -2.95
N ASN A 68 -11.41 -16.76 -3.31
CA ASN A 68 -11.77 -16.38 -4.67
C ASN A 68 -10.57 -15.96 -5.54
N LEU A 69 -9.38 -15.76 -4.97
CA LEU A 69 -8.19 -15.42 -5.74
C LEU A 69 -7.83 -16.54 -6.72
N ARG A 70 -7.62 -16.15 -7.99
CA ARG A 70 -7.39 -17.07 -9.10
C ARG A 70 -5.96 -16.95 -9.62
N ARG A 71 -5.31 -18.10 -9.83
CA ARG A 71 -4.14 -18.21 -10.72
C ARG A 71 -4.63 -18.38 -12.16
N PHE A 72 -4.21 -17.51 -13.06
CA PHE A 72 -4.69 -17.54 -14.45
C PHE A 72 -4.13 -18.72 -15.25
N ASP A 73 -3.00 -19.27 -14.79
CA ASP A 73 -2.28 -20.40 -15.35
C ASP A 73 -2.82 -21.78 -14.90
N ARG A 74 -3.80 -21.82 -14.00
CA ARG A 74 -4.41 -23.07 -13.53
C ARG A 74 -5.94 -23.07 -13.63
N PRO A 75 -6.57 -24.26 -13.71
CA PRO A 75 -8.03 -24.38 -13.71
C PRO A 75 -8.68 -23.70 -12.50
N ARG A 76 -9.87 -23.14 -12.72
CA ARG A 76 -10.64 -22.45 -11.67
C ARG A 76 -10.94 -23.36 -10.49
N SER A 77 -11.27 -24.63 -10.76
CA SER A 77 -11.56 -25.66 -9.75
C SER A 77 -10.38 -25.98 -8.83
N GLU A 78 -9.14 -25.70 -9.25
CA GLU A 78 -7.94 -25.97 -8.45
C GLU A 78 -7.47 -24.77 -7.64
N THR A 79 -7.91 -23.57 -8.03
CA THR A 79 -7.39 -22.31 -7.48
C THR A 79 -8.41 -21.56 -6.63
N GLN A 80 -9.69 -21.82 -6.85
CA GLN A 80 -10.78 -21.31 -6.04
C GLN A 80 -11.31 -22.36 -5.08
N GLY A 81 -11.61 -21.93 -3.87
CA GLY A 81 -12.19 -22.77 -2.83
C GLY A 81 -12.49 -21.93 -1.60
N VAL A 82 -13.49 -22.36 -0.82
CA VAL A 82 -13.78 -21.72 0.46
C VAL A 82 -12.66 -22.06 1.43
N VAL A 83 -11.97 -21.04 1.91
CA VAL A 83 -11.00 -21.16 3.00
C VAL A 83 -11.70 -20.69 4.27
N ALA A 84 -11.64 -21.47 5.35
CA ALA A 84 -12.31 -21.12 6.60
C ALA A 84 -11.59 -19.98 7.35
N GLY A 85 -10.25 -20.00 7.32
CA GLY A 85 -9.39 -19.00 7.98
C GLY A 85 -8.87 -17.92 7.03
N LYS A 86 -7.80 -17.24 7.45
CA LYS A 86 -7.17 -16.17 6.66
C LYS A 86 -6.36 -16.75 5.49
N VAL A 87 -6.24 -15.96 4.43
CA VAL A 87 -5.41 -16.29 3.26
C VAL A 87 -4.30 -15.26 3.12
N LEU A 88 -3.05 -15.74 3.04
CA LEU A 88 -1.91 -14.92 2.68
C LEU A 88 -1.77 -14.91 1.15
N ALA A 89 -2.05 -13.77 0.51
CA ALA A 89 -1.90 -13.58 -0.92
C ALA A 89 -0.57 -12.89 -1.22
N VAL A 90 0.27 -13.52 -2.04
CA VAL A 90 1.60 -13.02 -2.42
C VAL A 90 1.65 -12.86 -3.92
N TYR A 91 1.85 -11.63 -4.41
CA TYR A 91 2.04 -11.36 -5.83
C TYR A 91 3.53 -11.22 -6.12
N CYS A 92 4.01 -11.98 -7.11
CA CYS A 92 5.40 -12.03 -7.51
C CYS A 92 5.53 -12.09 -9.03
N ASP A 93 6.48 -11.37 -9.61
CA ASP A 93 6.69 -11.23 -11.05
C ASP A 93 7.57 -12.34 -11.65
N ASP A 94 8.55 -12.83 -10.90
CA ASP A 94 9.45 -13.91 -11.32
C ASP A 94 8.88 -15.31 -11.09
N SER A 95 8.95 -16.17 -12.12
CA SER A 95 8.41 -17.53 -12.04
C SER A 95 9.21 -18.47 -11.15
N MET A 96 10.54 -18.35 -11.11
CA MET A 96 11.38 -19.19 -10.27
C MET A 96 11.15 -18.86 -8.80
N VAL A 97 11.05 -17.58 -8.47
CA VAL A 97 10.71 -17.13 -7.11
C VAL A 97 9.33 -17.65 -6.70
N ARG A 98 8.33 -17.58 -7.58
CA ARG A 98 7.00 -18.17 -7.29
C ARG A 98 7.06 -19.67 -7.01
N SER A 99 7.80 -20.44 -7.80
CA SER A 99 8.00 -21.88 -7.56
C SER A 99 8.69 -22.15 -6.22
N GLU A 100 9.68 -21.34 -5.89
CA GLU A 100 10.46 -21.50 -4.67
C GLU A 100 9.67 -21.14 -3.40
N LEU A 101 8.79 -20.13 -3.50
CA LEU A 101 7.79 -19.82 -2.49
C LEU A 101 6.78 -20.97 -2.30
N ASP A 102 6.34 -21.59 -3.40
CA ASP A 102 5.38 -22.72 -3.38
C ASP A 102 6.00 -23.91 -2.63
N ASN A 103 7.27 -24.21 -2.91
CA ASN A 103 8.03 -25.28 -2.26
C ASN A 103 8.15 -25.12 -0.73
N ARG A 104 8.15 -23.89 -0.22
CA ARG A 104 8.34 -23.58 1.21
C ARG A 104 7.11 -22.95 1.87
N GLN A 105 5.94 -23.05 1.24
CA GLN A 105 4.73 -22.37 1.71
C GLN A 105 4.35 -22.76 3.14
N GLU A 106 4.52 -24.02 3.54
CA GLU A 106 4.18 -24.46 4.90
C GLU A 106 5.13 -23.90 5.94
N LEU A 107 6.43 -23.78 5.63
CA LEU A 107 7.40 -23.10 6.51
C LEU A 107 7.06 -21.61 6.66
N LEU A 108 6.66 -20.95 5.57
CA LEU A 108 6.22 -19.55 5.60
C LEU A 108 4.96 -19.39 6.46
N LYS A 109 3.96 -20.26 6.31
CA LYS A 109 2.75 -20.26 7.16
C LYS A 109 3.10 -20.46 8.64
N MET A 110 4.02 -21.38 8.95
CA MET A 110 4.52 -21.57 10.32
C MET A 110 5.17 -20.30 10.87
N LYS A 111 6.01 -19.61 10.08
CA LYS A 111 6.63 -18.33 10.48
C LYS A 111 5.63 -17.19 10.67
N PHE A 112 4.56 -17.15 9.89
CA PHE A 112 3.46 -16.20 10.10
C PHE A 112 2.75 -16.49 11.43
N LYS A 113 2.45 -17.77 11.70
CA LYS A 113 1.81 -18.19 12.94
C LYS A 113 2.66 -17.90 14.17
N GLU A 114 3.97 -18.15 14.11
CA GLU A 114 4.94 -17.81 15.18
C GLU A 114 4.95 -16.30 15.49
N GLN A 115 4.76 -15.46 14.47
CA GLN A 115 4.67 -14.00 14.62
C GLN A 115 3.27 -13.50 15.06
N GLY A 116 2.31 -14.41 15.28
CA GLY A 116 0.97 -14.10 15.76
C GLY A 116 -0.08 -13.90 14.66
N GLU A 117 0.23 -14.24 13.41
CA GLU A 117 -0.70 -14.19 12.28
C GLU A 117 -0.98 -15.60 11.76
N ASP A 118 -2.07 -16.22 12.20
CA ASP A 118 -2.45 -17.57 11.74
C ASP A 118 -3.16 -17.49 10.38
N VAL A 119 -2.53 -18.09 9.35
CA VAL A 119 -3.02 -18.12 7.97
C VAL A 119 -3.28 -19.57 7.56
N GLU A 120 -4.51 -19.83 7.11
CA GLU A 120 -4.98 -21.16 6.74
C GLU A 120 -4.38 -21.58 5.40
N ALA A 121 -4.32 -20.65 4.45
CA ALA A 121 -3.80 -20.89 3.11
C ALA A 121 -2.85 -19.78 2.66
N LEU A 122 -1.88 -20.16 1.83
CA LEU A 122 -0.97 -19.25 1.16
C LEU A 122 -1.20 -19.37 -0.35
N LYS A 123 -1.49 -18.24 -1.00
CA LYS A 123 -1.72 -18.16 -2.45
C LYS A 123 -0.65 -17.28 -3.10
N ILE A 124 0.23 -17.91 -3.87
CA ILE A 124 1.21 -17.20 -4.70
C ILE A 124 0.59 -16.90 -6.06
N LEU A 125 0.70 -15.67 -6.53
CA LEU A 125 0.02 -15.20 -7.74
C LEU A 125 1.04 -14.50 -8.64
N PRO A 126 0.90 -14.64 -9.98
CA PRO A 126 1.69 -13.82 -10.90
C PRO A 126 1.29 -12.35 -10.75
N SER A 127 2.26 -11.47 -10.60
CA SER A 127 2.03 -10.03 -10.67
C SER A 127 1.72 -9.63 -12.12
N THR A 128 0.72 -8.77 -12.33
CA THR A 128 0.26 -8.37 -13.67
C THR A 128 0.11 -6.85 -13.78
N ARG A 129 0.22 -6.34 -15.01
CA ARG A 129 0.05 -4.91 -15.35
C ARG A 129 0.91 -4.02 -14.44
N ASP A 130 0.33 -2.94 -13.92
CA ASP A 130 0.97 -1.95 -13.07
C ASP A 130 1.56 -2.55 -11.78
N MET A 131 1.04 -3.68 -11.31
CA MET A 131 1.55 -4.36 -10.12
C MET A 131 2.97 -4.91 -10.32
N LYS A 132 3.39 -5.21 -11.56
CA LYS A 132 4.74 -5.73 -11.84
C LYS A 132 5.84 -4.73 -11.49
N ASN A 133 5.53 -3.43 -11.53
CA ASN A 133 6.50 -2.38 -11.24
C ASN A 133 6.54 -2.02 -9.74
N ARG A 134 5.67 -2.60 -8.92
CA ARG A 134 5.66 -2.38 -7.48
C ARG A 134 6.71 -3.30 -6.85
N HIS A 135 7.70 -2.73 -6.16
CA HIS A 135 8.72 -3.48 -5.43
C HIS A 135 8.92 -2.86 -4.04
N PRO A 136 8.04 -3.16 -3.07
CA PRO A 136 8.02 -2.50 -1.76
C PRO A 136 9.23 -2.84 -0.89
N PHE A 137 9.95 -3.93 -1.19
CA PHE A 137 11.08 -4.41 -0.39
C PHE A 137 12.45 -4.04 -0.95
N ARG A 138 12.53 -3.42 -2.14
CA ARG A 138 13.80 -2.92 -2.67
C ARG A 138 14.24 -1.70 -1.87
N ASP A 139 15.52 -1.68 -1.52
CA ASP A 139 16.14 -0.58 -0.78
C ASP A 139 15.96 0.76 -1.52
N GLU A 140 15.75 1.83 -0.75
CA GLU A 140 15.59 3.19 -1.30
C GLU A 140 16.77 3.65 -2.15
N ALA A 141 17.99 3.19 -1.83
CA ALA A 141 19.17 3.45 -2.64
C ALA A 141 19.05 2.87 -4.07
N ALA A 142 18.40 1.71 -4.25
CA ALA A 142 18.16 1.12 -5.57
C ALA A 142 17.02 1.83 -6.34
N ARG A 143 16.19 2.65 -5.67
CA ARG A 143 15.13 3.45 -6.33
C ARG A 143 15.68 4.63 -7.12
N THR A 144 16.96 5.00 -6.96
CA THR A 144 17.59 6.10 -7.70
C THR A 144 18.10 5.72 -9.09
N GLY A 145 18.01 4.44 -9.50
CA GLY A 145 18.51 3.96 -10.79
C GLY A 145 17.46 3.72 -11.88
N THR A 146 16.17 3.59 -11.55
CA THR A 146 15.14 3.28 -12.55
C THR A 146 13.82 3.96 -12.20
N SER A 147 13.51 5.01 -12.97
CA SER A 147 12.23 5.72 -13.03
C SER A 147 11.70 6.31 -11.72
N ASP A 148 11.74 7.63 -11.69
CA ASP A 148 10.98 8.52 -10.83
C ASP A 148 9.46 8.28 -11.01
N ARG A 149 8.94 7.27 -10.32
CA ARG A 149 7.51 7.03 -10.12
C ARG A 149 7.29 6.57 -8.69
N SER A 150 7.50 7.51 -7.76
CA SER A 150 6.78 7.50 -6.51
C SER A 150 5.30 7.29 -6.83
N PHE A 151 4.72 6.15 -6.41
CA PHE A 151 3.26 6.03 -6.31
C PHE A 151 2.80 6.92 -5.14
N VAL A 152 2.82 8.23 -5.38
CA VAL A 152 1.94 9.16 -4.71
C VAL A 152 0.55 8.79 -5.21
N ARG A 153 -0.31 8.29 -4.31
CA ARG A 153 -1.77 8.26 -4.46
C ARG A 153 -2.18 9.53 -5.22
N PRO A 154 -2.93 9.49 -6.34
CA PRO A 154 -2.97 10.60 -7.30
C PRO A 154 -3.18 11.92 -6.57
N THR A 155 -2.10 12.65 -6.36
CA THR A 155 -2.15 14.04 -5.99
C THR A 155 -2.68 14.69 -7.23
N ARG A 156 -3.95 15.11 -7.16
CA ARG A 156 -4.51 16.10 -8.07
C ARG A 156 -3.41 17.11 -8.34
N THR A 157 -2.99 17.23 -9.60
CA THR A 157 -1.85 18.05 -9.99
C THR A 157 -2.15 19.49 -9.59
N SER A 158 -1.68 19.90 -8.42
CA SER A 158 -1.76 21.29 -7.98
C SER A 158 -0.83 22.09 -8.89
N ARG A 159 -1.38 23.00 -9.69
CA ARG A 159 -0.57 23.96 -10.45
C ARG A 159 0.27 24.77 -9.44
N ALA A 160 1.53 25.01 -9.76
CA ALA A 160 2.35 25.94 -9.00
C ALA A 160 1.70 27.33 -9.06
N LEU A 161 1.34 27.87 -7.90
CA LEU A 161 0.77 29.22 -7.78
C LEU A 161 1.84 30.25 -8.13
N THR A 162 1.48 31.27 -8.89
CA THR A 162 2.38 32.39 -9.15
C THR A 162 2.53 33.26 -7.89
N GLU A 163 3.60 34.05 -7.83
CA GLU A 163 3.89 34.95 -6.69
C GLU A 163 2.71 35.89 -6.38
N ASP A 164 2.03 36.37 -7.43
CA ASP A 164 0.86 37.25 -7.31
C ASP A 164 -0.36 36.54 -6.69
N GLU A 165 -0.55 35.25 -6.99
CA GLU A 165 -1.65 34.45 -6.44
C GLU A 165 -1.42 34.11 -4.97
N LEU A 166 -0.16 33.85 -4.60
CA LEU A 166 0.24 33.66 -3.20
C LEU A 166 0.04 34.94 -2.38
N ALA A 167 0.42 36.10 -2.93
CA ALA A 167 0.21 37.38 -2.29
C ALA A 167 -1.29 37.69 -2.07
N ALA A 168 -2.14 37.34 -3.04
CA ALA A 168 -3.58 37.50 -2.92
C ALA A 168 -4.20 36.59 -1.84
N VAL A 169 -3.77 35.34 -1.74
CA VAL A 169 -4.21 34.40 -0.69
C VAL A 169 -3.75 34.89 0.70
N HIS A 170 -2.51 35.37 0.81
CA HIS A 170 -1.98 35.91 2.06
C HIS A 170 -2.76 37.14 2.53
N LYS A 171 -3.06 38.08 1.62
CA LYS A 171 -3.82 39.30 1.95
C LYS A 171 -5.25 38.98 2.41
N ARG A 172 -5.90 37.96 1.84
CA ARG A 172 -7.25 37.52 2.24
C ARG A 172 -7.27 36.80 3.58
N ALA A 173 -6.31 35.91 3.83
CA ALA A 173 -6.22 35.21 5.11
C ALA A 173 -5.85 36.16 6.28
N ALA A 174 -5.10 37.22 6.00
CA ALA A 174 -4.70 38.21 7.01
C ALA A 174 -5.86 38.99 7.63
N GLN A 175 -7.06 38.99 7.01
CA GLN A 175 -8.26 39.65 7.53
C GLN A 175 -8.96 38.86 8.65
N VAL A 176 -8.51 37.64 8.95
CA VAL A 176 -9.07 36.81 10.03
C VAL A 176 -8.24 36.95 11.30
N GLU A 177 -8.88 37.41 12.37
CA GLU A 177 -8.25 37.68 13.67
C GLU A 177 -7.85 36.41 14.43
N ASP A 178 -8.65 35.34 14.35
CA ASP A 178 -8.36 34.06 15.03
C ASP A 178 -7.20 33.31 14.34
N PRO A 179 -6.09 33.02 15.06
CA PRO A 179 -4.91 32.36 14.50
C PRO A 179 -5.15 30.94 13.97
N ALA A 180 -6.04 30.16 14.59
CA ALA A 180 -6.34 28.79 14.18
C ALA A 180 -7.22 28.79 12.92
N VAL A 181 -8.25 29.64 12.90
CA VAL A 181 -9.14 29.81 11.76
C VAL A 181 -8.40 30.39 10.56
N ARG A 182 -7.51 31.37 10.79
CA ARG A 182 -6.64 31.93 9.75
C ARG A 182 -5.75 30.88 9.10
N ARG A 183 -5.15 29.99 9.89
CA ARG A 183 -4.30 28.89 9.37
C ARG A 183 -5.12 27.88 8.55
N ALA A 184 -6.33 27.54 9.01
CA ALA A 184 -7.22 26.65 8.29
C ALA A 184 -7.68 27.28 6.96
N LEU A 185 -8.11 28.54 6.99
CA LEU A 185 -8.55 29.30 5.81
C LEU A 185 -7.42 29.46 4.79
N TYR A 186 -6.22 29.80 5.25
CA TYR A 186 -5.04 29.93 4.38
C TYR A 186 -4.73 28.62 3.65
N ARG A 187 -4.77 27.48 4.35
CA ARG A 187 -4.58 26.15 3.74
C ARG A 187 -5.68 25.81 2.74
N ALA A 188 -6.93 26.15 3.04
CA ALA A 188 -8.05 25.91 2.14
C ALA A 188 -7.95 26.75 0.87
N MET A 189 -7.57 28.03 0.98
CA MET A 189 -7.39 28.94 -0.16
C MET A 189 -6.19 28.55 -1.04
N LEU A 190 -5.09 28.07 -0.45
CA LEU A 190 -3.97 27.52 -1.23
C LEU A 190 -4.39 26.29 -2.03
N ALA A 191 -5.20 25.41 -1.43
CA ALA A 191 -5.74 24.24 -2.13
C ALA A 191 -6.70 24.66 -3.26
N GLU A 192 -7.62 25.60 -3.00
CA GLU A 192 -8.57 26.08 -4.02
C GLU A 192 -7.87 26.76 -5.20
N ALA A 193 -6.90 27.65 -4.93
CA ALA A 193 -6.17 28.36 -5.98
C ALA A 193 -5.36 27.40 -6.86
N ALA A 194 -4.84 26.33 -6.27
CA ALA A 194 -4.15 25.27 -7.00
C ALA A 194 -5.07 24.43 -7.92
N HIS A 195 -6.40 24.54 -7.79
CA HIS A 195 -7.41 23.74 -8.49
C HIS A 195 -8.29 24.53 -9.49
N ARG A 196 -8.14 25.85 -9.62
CA ARG A 196 -9.11 26.73 -10.34
C ARG A 196 -9.13 26.62 -11.88
N GLU A 197 -8.24 25.86 -12.52
CA GLU A 197 -8.19 25.73 -14.00
C GLU A 197 -8.84 24.44 -14.56
N GLU A 198 -9.13 23.42 -13.74
CA GLU A 198 -9.77 22.18 -14.23
C GLU A 198 -11.24 22.35 -14.63
N GLY A 199 -11.85 23.51 -14.35
CA GLY A 199 -13.27 23.82 -14.62
C GLY A 199 -13.54 24.79 -15.78
N LYS A 200 -12.53 25.20 -16.57
CA LYS A 200 -12.70 26.15 -17.69
C LYS A 200 -12.42 25.57 -19.08
N GLY A 201 -12.14 24.27 -19.19
CA GLY A 201 -11.74 23.62 -20.45
C GLY A 201 -12.81 22.77 -21.15
N SER A 202 -14.09 22.81 -20.74
CA SER A 202 -15.14 21.96 -21.32
C SER A 202 -16.37 22.70 -21.87
N GLU A 203 -16.24 24.01 -22.14
CA GLU A 203 -17.20 24.77 -22.96
C GLU A 203 -16.36 25.57 -23.97
N ASP A 204 -16.02 24.92 -25.09
CA ASP A 204 -15.65 25.50 -26.39
C ASP A 204 -14.65 24.58 -27.14
N ALA A 205 -15.14 23.48 -27.69
CA ALA A 205 -14.59 22.83 -28.88
C ALA A 205 -15.52 21.70 -29.37
N PHE A 206 -16.33 22.04 -30.37
CA PHE A 206 -17.00 21.20 -31.39
C PHE A 206 -17.59 19.84 -31.01
#